data_AF-A0A535KIA2-F1
#
_entry.id   AF-A0A535KIA2-F1
#
_cell.length_a   1.000
_cell.length_b   1.000
_cell.length_c   1.000
_cell.angle_alpha   90.00
_cell.angle_beta   90.00
_cell.angle_gamma   90.00
#
_symmetry.space_group_name_H-M   'P 1'
#
loop_
_entity.id
_entity.type
_entity.pdbx_description
1 polymer ?
#
loop_
_entity_poly.entity_id
_entity_poly.type
_entity_poly.pdbx_seq_one_letter_code
_entity_poly.pdbx_strand_id
1 'polypeptide(L)'
;MSLEGPRIKQRAPLLIGLAVLVVAAGSIGLFYLVASRQKSTAQTNATATVQTKTRATITSQQNPYTHKGTLVLNDILNGASNSDNWELGTNTNGAGCIFRAGAYHVTQPMEGFFHGCIAQATNFSNFVYQVQMTIAQIGSGGILFRTHLAMSKTYYFSVSADGSYALRVYVDPFIEHASKLTPNNSTAPAIHTGLNQTNTIAVVANGPILDLYVNLQHIATFHNSALNSGQIGVFAENDGIPVEVVFSNAKVWTL
;
A
#
# COMPACT_ATOMS: atom_id res chain seq x y z
N MET A 1 -24.51 52.49 47.12
CA MET A 1 -23.41 53.29 46.52
C MET A 1 -22.67 52.34 45.59
N SER A 2 -23.05 52.20 44.31
CA SER A 2 -22.95 53.17 43.20
C SER A 2 -21.50 53.65 43.06
N LEU A 3 -20.79 53.46 41.94
CA LEU A 3 -21.16 54.01 40.63
C LEU A 3 -20.59 53.20 39.45
N GLU A 4 -21.33 53.30 38.34
CA GLU A 4 -21.19 52.61 37.06
C GLU A 4 -20.96 53.65 35.94
N GLY A 5 -20.24 53.26 34.87
CA GLY A 5 -20.33 53.84 33.51
C GLY A 5 -19.08 54.55 32.95
N PRO A 6 -19.01 54.82 31.62
CA PRO A 6 -19.99 54.52 30.57
C PRO A 6 -19.44 53.80 29.30
N ARG A 7 -20.36 53.13 28.59
CA ARG A 7 -20.25 52.69 27.19
C ARG A 7 -20.51 53.87 26.25
N ILE A 8 -19.80 53.94 25.12
CA ILE A 8 -20.18 54.79 23.97
C ILE A 8 -20.30 53.92 22.71
N LYS A 9 -21.54 53.83 22.19
CA LYS A 9 -21.93 53.34 20.86
C LYS A 9 -22.36 54.55 20.03
N GLN A 10 -21.78 54.80 18.86
CA GLN A 10 -22.35 55.64 17.78
C GLN A 10 -21.62 55.32 16.47
N ARG A 11 -22.14 55.41 15.24
CA ARG A 11 -23.45 55.38 14.55
C ARG A 11 -23.06 55.35 13.05
N ALA A 12 -23.77 54.62 12.20
CA ALA A 12 -23.70 54.81 10.74
C ALA A 12 -24.39 56.14 10.35
N PRO A 13 -24.09 56.75 9.18
CA PRO A 13 -25.00 56.56 8.04
C PRO A 13 -24.38 56.58 6.62
N LEU A 14 -25.23 56.19 5.68
CA LEU A 14 -25.14 55.96 4.24
C LEU A 14 -25.51 57.24 3.44
N LEU A 15 -25.00 57.37 2.21
CA LEU A 15 -25.50 58.11 1.01
C LEU A 15 -24.86 59.46 0.60
N ILE A 16 -24.87 59.62 -0.74
CA ILE A 16 -24.88 60.84 -1.59
C ILE A 16 -23.51 61.32 -2.13
N GLY A 17 -23.31 61.18 -3.45
CA GLY A 17 -22.17 61.77 -4.17
C GLY A 17 -22.19 61.52 -5.68
N LEU A 18 -23.36 61.59 -6.32
CA LEU A 18 -23.49 61.67 -7.78
C LEU A 18 -23.41 63.16 -8.18
N ALA A 19 -22.71 63.44 -9.28
CA ALA A 19 -22.69 64.70 -10.03
C ALA A 19 -21.69 65.79 -9.58
N VAL A 20 -20.47 65.72 -10.10
CA VAL A 20 -19.81 66.90 -10.68
C VAL A 20 -19.22 66.50 -12.03
N LEU A 21 -19.82 67.05 -13.08
CA LEU A 21 -19.49 66.90 -14.49
C LEU A 21 -18.93 68.26 -14.95
N VAL A 22 -18.05 68.23 -15.96
CA VAL A 22 -17.50 69.36 -16.74
C VAL A 22 -16.44 70.22 -15.97
N VAL A 23 -15.26 70.64 -16.46
CA VAL A 23 -14.63 70.95 -17.76
C VAL A 23 -13.10 70.83 -17.50
N ALA A 24 -12.21 70.32 -18.36
CA ALA A 24 -11.51 71.11 -19.38
C ALA A 24 -10.42 70.33 -20.13
N ALA A 25 -10.41 70.53 -21.47
CA ALA A 25 -9.28 70.60 -22.42
C ALA A 25 -8.25 69.44 -22.48
N GLY A 26 -7.78 68.96 -23.63
CA GLY A 26 -7.83 69.51 -24.98
C GLY A 26 -7.37 68.47 -26.01
N SER A 27 -7.75 68.80 -27.24
CA SER A 27 -7.61 68.11 -28.50
C SER A 27 -6.18 67.81 -28.96
N ILE A 28 -5.92 66.56 -29.36
CA ILE A 28 -5.03 66.22 -30.49
C ILE A 28 -5.76 65.14 -31.30
N GLY A 29 -6.27 65.53 -32.46
CA GLY A 29 -6.73 64.62 -33.50
C GLY A 29 -5.62 64.30 -34.51
N LEU A 30 -5.97 63.43 -35.46
CA LEU A 30 -5.22 62.96 -36.65
C LEU A 30 -4.10 61.93 -36.34
N PHE A 31 -4.14 60.67 -36.81
CA PHE A 31 -4.31 60.26 -38.20
C PHE A 31 -4.92 58.83 -38.36
N TYR A 32 -6.00 58.76 -39.15
CA TYR A 32 -6.31 57.80 -40.25
C TYR A 32 -6.46 56.27 -40.05
N LEU A 33 -7.67 55.83 -40.44
CA LEU A 33 -8.05 54.65 -41.27
C LEU A 33 -7.87 53.22 -40.73
N VAL A 34 -8.98 52.45 -40.72
CA VAL A 34 -9.34 51.46 -41.76
C VAL A 34 -10.48 50.59 -41.20
N ALA A 35 -11.49 50.37 -42.04
CA ALA A 35 -12.64 49.52 -41.78
C ALA A 35 -12.26 48.04 -41.56
N SER A 36 -13.00 47.34 -40.71
CA SER A 36 -13.54 46.02 -41.06
C SER A 36 -14.63 45.59 -40.08
N ARG A 37 -15.78 45.22 -40.66
CA ARG A 37 -16.83 44.46 -39.99
C ARG A 37 -16.31 43.05 -39.79
N GLN A 38 -16.23 42.56 -38.55
CA GLN A 38 -16.29 41.12 -38.31
C GLN A 38 -17.30 40.83 -37.20
N LYS A 39 -18.43 40.26 -37.63
CA LYS A 39 -19.30 39.47 -36.78
C LYS A 39 -18.44 38.36 -36.18
N SER A 40 -18.25 38.36 -34.87
CA SER A 40 -17.75 37.18 -34.17
C SER A 40 -18.87 36.14 -34.19
N THR A 41 -18.80 35.19 -35.12
CA THR A 41 -19.49 33.91 -35.04
C THR A 41 -18.89 33.16 -33.85
N ALA A 42 -19.64 33.06 -32.76
CA ALA A 42 -19.34 32.13 -31.68
C ALA A 42 -19.47 30.71 -32.24
N GLN A 43 -18.34 30.14 -32.66
CA GLN A 43 -18.25 28.77 -33.14
C GLN A 43 -18.16 27.85 -31.92
N THR A 44 -19.25 27.13 -31.66
CA THR A 44 -19.33 26.01 -30.71
C THR A 44 -18.34 24.92 -31.11
N ASN A 45 -17.21 24.87 -30.41
CA ASN A 45 -16.34 23.69 -30.36
C ASN A 45 -16.36 23.15 -28.93
N ALA A 46 -17.42 22.40 -28.60
CA ALA A 46 -17.41 21.53 -27.43
C ALA A 46 -16.53 20.32 -27.76
N THR A 47 -15.23 20.45 -27.48
CA THR A 47 -14.29 19.33 -27.55
C THR A 47 -14.73 18.29 -26.53
N ALA A 48 -15.23 17.14 -27.01
CA ALA A 48 -15.50 15.99 -26.17
C ALA A 48 -14.17 15.49 -25.59
N THR A 49 -13.90 15.85 -24.34
CA THR A 49 -12.87 15.19 -23.52
C THR A 49 -13.35 13.77 -23.24
N VAL A 50 -12.96 12.85 -24.11
CA VAL A 50 -13.12 11.41 -23.89
C VAL A 50 -12.42 11.06 -22.58
N GLN A 51 -13.21 10.65 -21.59
CA GLN A 51 -12.75 10.15 -20.31
C GLN A 51 -11.86 8.92 -20.51
N THR A 52 -10.54 9.09 -20.41
CA THR A 52 -9.57 8.01 -20.23
C THR A 52 -9.59 7.51 -18.77
N LYS A 53 -10.76 7.05 -18.29
CA LYS A 53 -10.90 6.46 -16.94
C LYS A 53 -11.09 4.94 -16.95
N THR A 54 -11.16 4.30 -18.12
CA THR A 54 -11.46 2.85 -18.24
C THR A 54 -10.24 1.94 -18.36
N ARG A 55 -9.00 2.45 -18.41
CA ARG A 55 -7.77 1.64 -18.50
C ARG A 55 -7.04 1.43 -17.17
N ALA A 56 -7.46 2.06 -16.07
CA ALA A 56 -6.82 1.84 -14.76
C ALA A 56 -7.32 0.58 -14.02
N THR A 57 -8.50 0.07 -14.38
CA THR A 57 -9.14 -1.05 -13.66
C THR A 57 -8.86 -2.42 -14.29
N ILE A 58 -8.52 -2.48 -15.58
CA ILE A 58 -8.19 -3.74 -16.27
C ILE A 58 -6.74 -4.19 -15.96
N THR A 59 -5.80 -3.24 -15.82
CA THR A 59 -4.41 -3.53 -15.45
C THR A 59 -4.24 -4.05 -14.03
N SER A 60 -5.18 -3.78 -13.12
CA SER A 60 -5.06 -4.24 -11.72
C SER A 60 -5.31 -5.74 -11.53
N GLN A 61 -5.89 -6.41 -12.55
CA GLN A 61 -6.20 -7.84 -12.52
C GLN A 61 -5.14 -8.70 -13.21
N GLN A 62 -4.34 -8.15 -14.12
CA GLN A 62 -3.30 -8.92 -14.79
C GLN A 62 -2.16 -9.22 -13.82
N ASN A 63 -1.69 -10.48 -13.83
CA ASN A 63 -0.52 -10.88 -13.06
C ASN A 63 0.74 -10.17 -13.60
N PRO A 64 1.41 -9.30 -12.83
CA PRO A 64 2.56 -8.55 -13.32
C PRO A 64 3.85 -9.38 -13.40
N TYR A 65 3.86 -10.59 -12.83
CA TYR A 65 5.06 -11.43 -12.70
C TYR A 65 5.19 -12.43 -13.84
N THR A 66 4.11 -13.16 -14.15
CA THR A 66 4.13 -14.20 -15.19
C THR A 66 3.32 -13.81 -16.43
N HIS A 67 2.56 -12.71 -16.36
CA HIS A 67 1.56 -12.31 -17.35
C HIS A 67 0.51 -13.40 -17.65
N LYS A 68 0.38 -14.38 -16.76
CA LYS A 68 -0.55 -15.51 -16.81
C LYS A 68 -1.24 -15.71 -15.46
N GLY A 69 -2.25 -16.57 -15.43
CA GLY A 69 -2.99 -16.90 -14.23
C GLY A 69 -4.20 -16.00 -14.00
N THR A 70 -5.04 -16.40 -13.05
CA THR A 70 -6.33 -15.76 -12.75
C THR A 70 -6.29 -15.13 -11.37
N LEU A 71 -6.65 -13.85 -11.23
CA LEU A 71 -6.76 -13.20 -9.92
C LEU A 71 -7.91 -13.85 -9.13
N VAL A 72 -7.58 -14.46 -7.99
CA VAL A 72 -8.54 -15.16 -7.12
C VAL A 72 -8.69 -14.51 -5.76
N LEU A 73 -7.71 -13.70 -5.34
CA LEU A 73 -7.75 -12.91 -4.10
C LEU A 73 -7.29 -11.49 -4.41
N ASN A 74 -8.05 -10.50 -3.94
CA ASN A 74 -7.72 -9.09 -4.04
C ASN A 74 -8.25 -8.36 -2.82
N ASP A 75 -7.48 -8.40 -1.75
CA ASP A 75 -7.85 -7.86 -0.45
C ASP A 75 -6.99 -6.62 -0.16
N ILE A 76 -7.65 -5.48 0.09
CA ILE A 76 -6.97 -4.25 0.47
C ILE A 76 -6.40 -4.30 1.90
N LEU A 77 -6.81 -5.32 2.69
CA LEU A 77 -6.42 -5.59 4.07
C LEU A 77 -6.76 -4.45 5.04
N ASN A 78 -7.95 -3.86 4.90
CA ASN A 78 -8.42 -2.80 5.79
C ASN A 78 -9.57 -3.24 6.71
N GLY A 79 -9.94 -4.52 6.67
CA GLY A 79 -11.03 -5.09 7.48
C GLY A 79 -12.45 -4.77 6.99
N ALA A 80 -12.62 -4.08 5.86
CA ALA A 80 -13.96 -3.82 5.29
C ALA A 80 -14.67 -5.12 4.86
N SER A 81 -13.88 -6.13 4.49
CA SER A 81 -14.30 -7.52 4.30
C SER A 81 -13.21 -8.43 4.87
N ASN A 82 -13.60 -9.55 5.49
CA ASN A 82 -12.65 -10.60 5.90
C ASN A 82 -13.08 -11.96 5.34
N SER A 83 -13.36 -12.01 4.04
CA SER A 83 -13.83 -13.23 3.35
C SER A 83 -12.80 -14.35 3.33
N ASP A 84 -11.51 -13.99 3.32
CA ASP A 84 -10.39 -14.95 3.35
C ASP A 84 -10.04 -15.42 4.77
N ASN A 85 -10.81 -14.97 5.77
CA ASN A 85 -10.66 -15.32 7.18
C ASN A 85 -9.24 -15.08 7.72
N TRP A 86 -8.72 -13.87 7.49
CA TRP A 86 -7.51 -13.39 8.15
C TRP A 86 -7.68 -13.45 9.67
N GLU A 87 -6.70 -14.03 10.34
CA GLU A 87 -6.65 -14.15 11.80
C GLU A 87 -6.78 -12.80 12.50
N LEU A 88 -7.53 -12.76 13.59
CA LEU A 88 -7.71 -11.55 14.39
C LEU A 88 -7.51 -11.86 15.86
N GLY A 89 -6.94 -10.89 16.56
CA GLY A 89 -6.78 -10.92 18.00
C GLY A 89 -5.33 -10.83 18.44
N THR A 90 -5.13 -11.05 19.72
CA THR A 90 -3.83 -10.94 20.37
C THR A 90 -3.69 -12.11 21.32
N ASN A 91 -2.53 -12.75 21.31
CA ASN A 91 -2.22 -13.81 22.25
C ASN A 91 -1.85 -13.25 23.64
N THR A 92 -1.63 -14.14 24.60
CA THR A 92 -1.29 -13.78 25.98
C THR A 92 0.00 -12.98 26.12
N ASN A 93 0.88 -13.04 25.12
CA ASN A 93 2.17 -12.36 25.11
C ASN A 93 2.11 -11.00 24.39
N GLY A 94 0.94 -10.59 23.89
CA GLY A 94 0.77 -9.32 23.18
C GLY A 94 1.10 -9.39 21.68
N ALA A 95 1.48 -10.55 21.15
CA ALA A 95 1.64 -10.74 19.71
C ALA A 95 0.26 -10.93 19.06
N GLY A 96 0.04 -10.36 17.89
CA GLY A 96 -1.30 -10.41 17.30
C GLY A 96 -1.43 -9.79 15.92
N CYS A 97 -2.67 -9.84 15.45
CA CYS A 97 -3.10 -9.42 14.12
C CYS A 97 -4.38 -8.60 14.27
N ILE A 98 -4.38 -7.35 13.79
CA ILE A 98 -5.57 -6.50 13.84
C ILE A 98 -5.69 -5.61 12.60
N PHE A 99 -6.93 -5.35 12.18
CA PHE A 99 -7.20 -4.25 11.26
C PHE A 99 -7.29 -2.94 12.05
N ARG A 100 -6.43 -1.98 11.75
CA ARG A 100 -6.48 -0.61 12.30
C ARG A 100 -5.96 0.38 11.28
N ALA A 101 -6.39 1.65 11.38
CA ALA A 101 -5.91 2.73 10.52
C ALA A 101 -5.94 2.43 8.99
N GLY A 102 -6.87 1.58 8.53
CA GLY A 102 -7.02 1.23 7.12
C GLY A 102 -6.04 0.17 6.59
N ALA A 103 -5.31 -0.53 7.47
CA ALA A 103 -4.36 -1.58 7.11
C ALA A 103 -4.41 -2.74 8.11
N TYR A 104 -3.64 -3.80 7.82
CA TYR A 104 -3.51 -4.97 8.68
C TYR A 104 -2.17 -4.95 9.39
N HIS A 105 -2.23 -4.95 10.72
CA HIS A 105 -1.08 -4.76 11.58
C HIS A 105 -0.73 -6.07 12.27
N VAL A 106 0.52 -6.49 12.12
CA VAL A 106 1.07 -7.64 12.81
C VAL A 106 2.09 -7.15 13.84
N THR A 107 1.96 -7.61 15.07
CA THR A 107 2.84 -7.22 16.18
C THR A 107 3.49 -8.44 16.80
N GLN A 108 4.78 -8.34 17.10
CA GLN A 108 5.52 -9.35 17.85
C GLN A 108 6.41 -8.66 18.90
N PRO A 109 5.99 -8.66 20.18
CA PRO A 109 6.74 -8.00 21.25
C PRO A 109 7.90 -8.82 21.81
N MET A 110 7.95 -10.14 21.60
CA MET A 110 8.98 -11.01 22.18
C MET A 110 10.16 -11.20 21.24
N GLU A 111 11.36 -10.88 21.72
CA GLU A 111 12.64 -11.08 21.01
C GLU A 111 12.87 -12.55 20.66
N GLY A 112 13.35 -12.80 19.44
CA GLY A 112 13.65 -14.15 18.95
C GLY A 112 12.42 -14.94 18.48
N PHE A 113 11.26 -14.31 18.45
CA PHE A 113 10.02 -14.91 17.95
C PHE A 113 9.51 -14.15 16.72
N PHE A 114 8.77 -14.86 15.88
CA PHE A 114 7.88 -14.28 14.89
C PHE A 114 6.42 -14.55 15.25
N HIS A 115 5.50 -13.73 14.77
CA HIS A 115 4.07 -13.98 14.84
C HIS A 115 3.49 -13.98 13.43
N GLY A 116 2.97 -15.14 13.02
CA GLY A 116 2.27 -15.31 11.75
C GLY A 116 0.78 -15.06 11.90
N CYS A 117 0.20 -14.44 10.88
CA CYS A 117 -1.21 -14.14 10.75
C CYS A 117 -1.72 -14.72 9.43
N ILE A 118 -2.54 -15.77 9.51
CA ILE A 118 -2.94 -16.61 8.37
C ILE A 118 -4.31 -16.21 7.83
N ALA A 119 -4.46 -16.23 6.50
CA ALA A 119 -5.76 -16.20 5.83
C ALA A 119 -6.34 -17.62 5.78
N GLN A 120 -7.12 -17.99 6.81
CA GLN A 120 -7.44 -19.39 7.08
C GLN A 120 -8.35 -20.03 6.01
N ALA A 121 -9.12 -19.25 5.26
CA ALA A 121 -10.00 -19.74 4.21
C ALA A 121 -9.31 -19.90 2.83
N THR A 122 -7.97 -19.84 2.80
CA THR A 122 -7.17 -19.98 1.58
C THR A 122 -6.50 -21.34 1.45
N ASN A 123 -6.26 -21.81 0.22
CA ASN A 123 -5.40 -22.96 -0.05
C ASN A 123 -4.93 -22.92 -1.51
N PHE A 124 -3.64 -22.73 -1.75
CA PHE A 124 -3.07 -22.58 -3.09
C PHE A 124 -1.86 -23.49 -3.30
N SER A 125 -1.69 -24.01 -4.52
CA SER A 125 -0.54 -24.86 -4.92
C SER A 125 0.44 -24.11 -5.82
N ASN A 126 0.01 -23.81 -7.05
CA ASN A 126 0.72 -22.98 -8.02
C ASN A 126 0.07 -21.60 -8.07
N PHE A 127 0.80 -20.58 -7.65
CA PHE A 127 0.25 -19.24 -7.51
C PHE A 127 1.33 -18.17 -7.50
N VAL A 128 0.89 -16.93 -7.73
CA VAL A 128 1.62 -15.73 -7.35
C VAL A 128 0.94 -15.13 -6.13
N TYR A 129 1.70 -14.84 -5.07
CA TYR A 129 1.21 -14.12 -3.91
C TYR A 129 2.02 -12.84 -3.72
N GLN A 130 1.33 -11.69 -3.68
CA GLN A 130 1.90 -10.37 -3.50
C GLN A 130 1.24 -9.68 -2.31
N VAL A 131 2.00 -8.90 -1.54
CA VAL A 131 1.48 -7.96 -0.54
C VAL A 131 2.36 -6.70 -0.49
N GLN A 132 1.79 -5.56 -0.10
CA GLN A 132 2.56 -4.39 0.29
C GLN A 132 2.85 -4.45 1.79
N MET A 133 4.11 -4.25 2.16
CA MET A 133 4.62 -4.35 3.52
C MET A 133 5.38 -3.08 3.91
N THR A 134 5.13 -2.58 5.11
CA THR A 134 5.87 -1.45 5.70
C THR A 134 6.31 -1.81 7.12
N ILE A 135 7.60 -1.71 7.40
CA ILE A 135 8.18 -2.02 8.71
C ILE A 135 8.25 -0.71 9.51
N ALA A 136 7.49 -0.62 10.61
CA ALA A 136 7.37 0.61 11.39
C ALA A 136 8.48 0.78 12.45
N GLN A 137 9.07 -0.34 12.90
CA GLN A 137 10.04 -0.41 13.99
C GLN A 137 11.18 -1.36 13.61
N ILE A 138 12.33 -1.30 14.30
CA ILE A 138 13.47 -2.17 13.98
C ILE A 138 13.06 -3.64 14.16
N GLY A 139 13.28 -4.45 13.14
CA GLY A 139 12.88 -5.85 13.05
C GLY A 139 12.66 -6.24 11.59
N SER A 140 11.96 -7.35 11.38
CA SER A 140 11.68 -7.86 10.05
C SER A 140 10.24 -8.35 9.92
N GLY A 141 9.81 -8.56 8.68
CA GLY A 141 8.48 -9.07 8.38
C GLY A 141 8.45 -9.72 7.01
N GLY A 142 7.30 -10.24 6.62
CA GLY A 142 7.16 -10.78 5.29
C GLY A 142 5.92 -11.62 5.07
N ILE A 143 6.03 -12.57 4.16
CA ILE A 143 4.94 -13.47 3.77
C ILE A 143 5.20 -14.91 4.19
N LEU A 144 4.12 -15.56 4.61
CA LEU A 144 4.02 -17.00 4.79
C LEU A 144 3.26 -17.57 3.60
N PHE A 145 3.72 -18.71 3.08
CA PHE A 145 3.04 -19.34 1.94
C PHE A 145 3.20 -20.86 1.96
N ARG A 146 2.22 -21.54 1.37
CA ARG A 146 2.02 -22.99 1.50
C ARG A 146 2.02 -23.42 2.98
N THR A 147 1.33 -22.62 3.79
CA THR A 147 1.27 -22.79 5.24
C THR A 147 0.27 -23.88 5.61
N HIS A 148 0.65 -24.71 6.58
CA HIS A 148 -0.22 -25.68 7.23
C HIS A 148 -0.23 -25.39 8.73
N LEU A 149 -1.18 -24.55 9.16
CA LEU A 149 -1.24 -24.02 10.52
C LEU A 149 -1.21 -25.10 11.60
N ALA A 150 -2.03 -26.16 11.46
CA ALA A 150 -2.12 -27.23 12.45
C ALA A 150 -0.83 -28.06 12.61
N MET A 151 0.06 -28.03 11.62
CA MET A 151 1.33 -28.76 11.63
C MET A 151 2.54 -27.83 11.77
N SER A 152 2.32 -26.52 11.91
CA SER A 152 3.37 -25.49 11.96
C SER A 152 4.36 -25.55 10.78
N LYS A 153 3.88 -25.91 9.57
CA LYS A 153 4.71 -25.96 8.37
C LYS A 153 4.49 -24.72 7.53
N THR A 154 5.54 -24.12 6.98
CA THR A 154 5.41 -22.95 6.11
C THR A 154 6.70 -22.68 5.35
N TYR A 155 6.60 -22.09 4.16
CA TYR A 155 7.67 -21.24 3.67
C TYR A 155 7.57 -19.87 4.32
N TYR A 156 8.73 -19.27 4.56
CA TYR A 156 8.90 -18.02 5.28
C TYR A 156 9.83 -17.13 4.47
N PHE A 157 9.28 -16.11 3.82
CA PHE A 157 10.06 -15.13 3.07
C PHE A 157 10.07 -13.81 3.85
N SER A 158 11.21 -13.48 4.45
CA SER A 158 11.43 -12.26 5.21
C SER A 158 12.17 -11.20 4.42
N VAL A 159 11.84 -9.94 4.70
CA VAL A 159 12.56 -8.75 4.29
C VAL A 159 12.72 -7.85 5.53
N SER A 160 13.91 -7.29 5.69
CA SER A 160 14.26 -6.42 6.81
C SER A 160 14.50 -4.99 6.33
N ALA A 161 14.40 -4.02 7.25
CA ALA A 161 14.58 -2.61 6.93
C ALA A 161 16.02 -2.26 6.48
N ASP A 162 17.01 -3.11 6.75
CA ASP A 162 18.39 -2.95 6.30
C ASP A 162 18.64 -3.41 4.85
N GLY A 163 17.61 -3.96 4.18
CA GLY A 163 17.72 -4.49 2.82
C GLY A 163 18.12 -5.96 2.76
N SER A 164 18.23 -6.64 3.90
CA SER A 164 18.41 -8.09 3.94
C SER A 164 17.11 -8.83 3.68
N TYR A 165 17.23 -10.04 3.15
CA TYR A 165 16.11 -10.96 2.95
C TYR A 165 16.50 -12.40 3.24
N ALA A 166 15.51 -13.22 3.59
CA ALA A 166 15.73 -14.65 3.75
C ALA A 166 14.53 -15.48 3.28
N LEU A 167 14.82 -16.66 2.73
CA LEU A 167 13.83 -17.70 2.51
C LEU A 167 14.15 -18.89 3.39
N ARG A 168 13.20 -19.29 4.23
CA ARG A 168 13.28 -20.49 5.07
C ARG A 168 12.08 -21.39 4.81
N VAL A 169 12.22 -22.66 5.15
CA VAL A 169 11.11 -23.62 5.21
C VAL A 169 11.09 -24.31 6.55
N TYR A 170 9.94 -24.28 7.20
CA TYR A 170 9.61 -25.04 8.39
C TYR A 170 8.79 -26.26 7.95
N VAL A 171 9.28 -27.46 8.24
CA VAL A 171 8.63 -28.72 7.85
C VAL A 171 7.86 -29.38 9.00
N ASP A 172 7.98 -28.82 10.20
CA ASP A 172 7.35 -29.17 11.46
C ASP A 172 7.60 -28.01 12.47
N PRO A 173 7.14 -28.08 13.74
CA PRO A 173 7.26 -26.97 14.68
C PRO A 173 8.68 -26.80 15.28
N PHE A 174 9.64 -27.67 14.94
CA PHE A 174 10.97 -27.67 15.53
C PHE A 174 11.95 -26.85 14.68
N ILE A 175 12.56 -25.84 15.30
CA ILE A 175 13.45 -24.91 14.59
C ILE A 175 14.71 -25.60 14.06
N GLU A 176 15.19 -26.65 14.73
CA GLU A 176 16.33 -27.45 14.28
C GLU A 176 16.09 -28.17 12.94
N HIS A 177 14.82 -28.39 12.56
CA HIS A 177 14.47 -29.01 11.28
C HIS A 177 14.20 -27.97 10.18
N ALA A 178 14.18 -26.68 10.53
CA ALA A 178 13.98 -25.62 9.56
C ALA A 178 15.21 -25.51 8.64
N SER A 179 14.97 -25.37 7.34
CA SER A 179 16.04 -25.17 6.35
C SER A 179 16.04 -23.73 5.87
N LYS A 180 17.18 -23.06 5.97
CA LYS A 180 17.42 -21.77 5.32
C LYS A 180 17.88 -22.00 3.88
N LEU A 181 17.13 -21.47 2.92
CA LEU A 181 17.39 -21.64 1.50
C LEU A 181 18.26 -20.51 0.94
N THR A 182 18.20 -19.31 1.52
CA THR A 182 19.08 -18.21 1.17
C THR A 182 20.45 -18.33 1.83
N PRO A 183 21.53 -17.83 1.18
CA PRO A 183 22.81 -17.60 1.84
C PRO A 183 22.70 -16.69 3.08
N ASN A 184 23.75 -16.70 3.91
CA ASN A 184 23.86 -15.71 4.98
C ASN A 184 24.10 -14.32 4.41
N ASN A 185 23.50 -13.31 5.04
CA ASN A 185 23.62 -11.90 4.67
C ASN A 185 23.17 -11.58 3.23
N SER A 186 22.19 -12.32 2.69
CA SER A 186 21.58 -11.99 1.41
C SER A 186 20.89 -10.63 1.46
N THR A 187 21.19 -9.77 0.49
CA THR A 187 20.58 -8.44 0.31
C THR A 187 20.14 -8.26 -1.14
N ALA A 188 19.20 -7.35 -1.39
CA ALA A 188 18.75 -7.03 -2.74
C ALA A 188 18.60 -5.51 -2.93
N PRO A 189 19.19 -4.91 -4.00
CA PRO A 189 19.06 -3.48 -4.28
C PRO A 189 17.62 -3.01 -4.53
N ALA A 190 16.73 -3.94 -4.89
CA ALA A 190 15.32 -3.67 -5.09
C ALA A 190 14.58 -3.31 -3.79
N ILE A 191 15.12 -3.65 -2.62
CA ILE A 191 14.50 -3.37 -1.33
C ILE A 191 14.72 -1.89 -0.97
N HIS A 192 13.64 -1.17 -0.74
CA HIS A 192 13.69 0.15 -0.14
C HIS A 192 14.07 0.01 1.33
N THR A 193 15.25 0.51 1.69
CA THR A 193 15.82 0.42 3.03
C THR A 193 15.37 1.57 3.92
N GLY A 194 15.38 1.33 5.23
CA GLY A 194 14.92 2.27 6.26
C GLY A 194 13.53 1.94 6.78
N LEU A 195 13.22 2.47 7.96
CA LEU A 195 11.90 2.34 8.57
C LEU A 195 10.85 3.14 7.77
N ASN A 196 9.61 2.69 7.85
CA ASN A 196 8.46 3.29 7.17
C ASN A 196 8.58 3.35 5.64
N GLN A 197 9.50 2.59 5.04
CA GLN A 197 9.52 2.37 3.61
C GLN A 197 8.57 1.23 3.24
N THR A 198 7.72 1.48 2.24
CA THR A 198 6.84 0.45 1.69
C THR A 198 7.59 -0.34 0.63
N ASN A 199 7.54 -1.67 0.77
CA ASN A 199 8.01 -2.63 -0.22
C ASN A 199 6.86 -3.50 -0.69
N THR A 200 6.72 -3.71 -1.99
CA THR A 200 5.82 -4.73 -2.55
C THR A 200 6.60 -6.03 -2.65
N ILE A 201 6.29 -7.00 -1.79
CA ILE A 201 6.97 -8.30 -1.78
C ILE A 201 6.07 -9.34 -2.43
N ALA A 202 6.68 -10.28 -3.16
CA ALA A 202 5.93 -11.36 -3.78
C ALA A 202 6.74 -12.65 -3.97
N VAL A 203 6.01 -13.75 -4.12
CA VAL A 203 6.53 -15.04 -4.56
C VAL A 203 5.72 -15.55 -5.74
N VAL A 204 6.42 -16.10 -6.74
CA VAL A 204 5.84 -16.98 -7.76
C VAL A 204 6.20 -18.41 -7.37
N ALA A 205 5.21 -19.16 -6.89
CA ALA A 205 5.36 -20.56 -6.51
C ALA A 205 4.76 -21.43 -7.63
N ASN A 206 5.60 -22.14 -8.38
CA ASN A 206 5.18 -23.01 -9.49
C ASN A 206 5.86 -24.37 -9.38
N GLY A 207 5.12 -25.37 -8.88
CA GLY A 207 5.68 -26.65 -8.49
C GLY A 207 6.80 -26.45 -7.45
N PRO A 208 8.02 -26.96 -7.68
CA PRO A 208 9.16 -26.76 -6.78
C PRO A 208 9.89 -25.43 -7.00
N ILE A 209 9.55 -24.65 -8.03
CA ILE A 209 10.23 -23.40 -8.35
C ILE A 209 9.61 -22.27 -7.52
N LEU A 210 10.44 -21.54 -6.80
CA LEU A 210 10.08 -20.42 -5.95
C LEU A 210 10.87 -19.19 -6.40
N ASP A 211 10.24 -18.28 -7.14
CA ASP A 211 10.86 -17.01 -7.52
C ASP A 211 10.42 -15.90 -6.58
N LEU A 212 11.39 -15.20 -5.99
CA LEU A 212 11.14 -14.09 -5.07
C LEU A 212 11.26 -12.76 -5.79
N TYR A 213 10.37 -11.85 -5.43
CA TYR A 213 10.33 -10.50 -5.98
C TYR A 213 10.19 -9.48 -4.87
N VAL A 214 10.84 -8.33 -5.07
CA VAL A 214 10.61 -7.12 -4.29
C VAL A 214 10.49 -5.95 -5.26
N ASN A 215 9.48 -5.11 -5.05
CA ASN A 215 9.18 -3.94 -5.87
C ASN A 215 9.13 -4.26 -7.38
N LEU A 216 8.46 -5.37 -7.72
CA LEU A 216 8.32 -5.94 -9.07
C LEU A 216 9.63 -6.38 -9.74
N GLN A 217 10.75 -6.37 -9.02
CA GLN A 217 12.03 -6.88 -9.50
C GLN A 217 12.25 -8.29 -8.97
N HIS A 218 12.66 -9.20 -9.86
CA HIS A 218 13.11 -10.54 -9.47
C HIS A 218 14.40 -10.42 -8.67
N ILE A 219 14.47 -11.06 -7.50
CA ILE A 219 15.65 -11.02 -6.63
C ILE A 219 16.36 -12.36 -6.50
N ALA A 220 15.65 -13.49 -6.65
CA ALA A 220 16.21 -14.83 -6.53
C ALA A 220 15.24 -15.92 -7.00
N THR A 221 15.80 -17.07 -7.38
CA THR A 221 15.07 -18.32 -7.68
C THR A 221 15.58 -19.44 -6.79
N PHE A 222 14.66 -20.23 -6.23
CA PHE A 222 14.97 -21.43 -5.45
C PHE A 222 14.21 -22.64 -5.98
N HIS A 223 14.78 -23.83 -5.75
CA HIS A 223 14.13 -25.11 -6.03
C HIS A 223 13.92 -25.86 -4.72
N ASN A 224 12.67 -26.00 -4.27
CA ASN A 224 12.33 -26.73 -3.06
C ASN A 224 10.92 -27.33 -3.15
N SER A 225 10.79 -28.62 -2.82
CA SER A 225 9.55 -29.39 -2.89
C SER A 225 9.02 -29.82 -1.53
N ALA A 226 9.52 -29.24 -0.43
CA ALA A 226 9.13 -29.65 0.92
C ALA A 226 7.64 -29.41 1.18
N LEU A 227 7.09 -28.30 0.68
CA LEU A 227 5.66 -27.96 0.76
C LEU A 227 5.14 -27.63 -0.64
N ASN A 228 3.97 -28.17 -1.00
CA ASN A 228 3.42 -28.08 -2.37
C ASN A 228 2.12 -27.27 -2.46
N SER A 229 1.42 -27.09 -1.35
CA SER A 229 0.20 -26.29 -1.26
C SER A 229 -0.04 -25.83 0.16
N GLY A 230 -0.90 -24.85 0.37
CA GLY A 230 -1.37 -24.47 1.68
C GLY A 230 -1.92 -23.05 1.71
N GLN A 231 -2.16 -22.57 2.93
CA GLN A 231 -2.64 -21.22 3.18
C GLN A 231 -1.55 -20.19 2.87
N ILE A 232 -1.97 -18.92 2.78
CA ILE A 232 -1.08 -17.77 2.78
C ILE A 232 -1.21 -16.99 4.09
N GLY A 233 -0.20 -16.20 4.40
CA GLY A 233 -0.22 -15.31 5.55
C GLY A 233 0.83 -14.21 5.45
N VAL A 234 0.89 -13.42 6.51
CA VAL A 234 1.92 -12.42 6.74
C VAL A 234 2.49 -12.60 8.14
N PHE A 235 3.65 -12.03 8.43
CA PHE A 235 4.22 -12.13 9.78
C PHE A 235 5.08 -10.90 10.14
N ALA A 236 5.31 -10.74 11.44
CA ALA A 236 6.34 -9.85 11.99
C ALA A 236 7.31 -10.65 12.87
N GLU A 237 8.60 -10.35 12.79
CA GLU A 237 9.70 -10.99 13.52
C GLU A 237 10.50 -9.95 14.31
N ASN A 238 10.67 -10.21 15.60
CA ASN A 238 11.37 -9.34 16.52
C ASN A 238 12.83 -9.79 16.66
N ASP A 239 13.71 -9.01 16.04
CA ASP A 239 15.17 -9.22 16.01
C ASP A 239 15.92 -8.43 17.10
N GLY A 240 15.24 -8.04 18.18
CA GLY A 240 15.86 -7.39 19.34
C GLY A 240 15.00 -6.32 20.03
N ILE A 241 14.02 -5.76 19.32
CA ILE A 241 13.01 -4.86 19.89
C ILE A 241 11.61 -5.17 19.35
N PRO A 242 10.54 -4.87 20.11
CA PRO A 242 9.16 -5.05 19.65
C PRO A 242 8.95 -4.50 18.25
N VAL A 243 8.42 -5.36 17.37
CA VAL A 243 8.21 -5.00 15.97
C VAL A 243 6.72 -4.90 15.67
N GLU A 244 6.41 -3.95 14.80
CA GLU A 244 5.12 -3.85 14.13
C GLU A 244 5.34 -3.73 12.63
N VAL A 245 4.66 -4.59 11.88
CA VAL A 245 4.68 -4.58 10.41
C VAL A 245 3.26 -4.38 9.90
N VAL A 246 3.14 -3.45 8.96
CA VAL A 246 1.86 -3.02 8.40
C VAL A 246 1.74 -3.55 6.98
N PHE A 247 0.64 -4.24 6.70
CA PHE A 247 0.35 -4.89 5.44
C PHE A 247 -0.88 -4.29 4.76
N SER A 248 -0.83 -4.21 3.44
CA SER A 248 -1.97 -3.79 2.61
C SER A 248 -1.95 -4.48 1.25
N ASN A 249 -3.08 -4.49 0.56
CA ASN A 249 -3.17 -4.86 -0.86
C ASN A 249 -2.60 -6.25 -1.17
N ALA A 250 -3.07 -7.27 -0.45
CA ALA A 250 -2.78 -8.66 -0.75
C ALA A 250 -3.48 -9.10 -2.03
N LYS A 251 -2.74 -9.78 -2.91
CA LYS A 251 -3.26 -10.33 -4.15
C LYS A 251 -2.74 -11.74 -4.38
N VAL A 252 -3.60 -12.62 -4.89
CA VAL A 252 -3.22 -13.97 -5.33
C VAL A 252 -3.72 -14.22 -6.74
N TRP A 253 -2.83 -14.75 -7.57
CA TRP A 253 -3.17 -15.30 -8.89
C TRP A 253 -2.88 -16.80 -8.92
N THR A 254 -3.84 -17.64 -9.30
CA THR A 254 -3.58 -19.07 -9.54
C THR A 254 -2.96 -19.27 -10.92
N LEU A 255 -1.92 -20.09 -11.02
CA LEU A 255 -1.15 -20.35 -12.24
C LEU A 255 -1.59 -21.64 -12.96
#